data_AF-A0A7S6VYW2-F1
#
_entry.id   AF-A0A7S6VYW2-F1
#
_cell.length_a   1.000
_cell.length_b   1.000
_cell.length_c   1.000
_cell.angle_alpha   90.00
_cell.angle_beta   90.00
_cell.angle_gamma   90.00
#
_symmetry.space_group_name_H-M   'P 1'
#
loop_
_entity.id
_entity.type
_entity.pdbx_description
1 polymer ?
#
loop_
_entity_poly.entity_id
_entity_poly.type
_entity_poly.pdbx_seq_one_letter_code
_entity_poly.pdbx_strand_id
1 'polypeptide(L)'
;MNIQQEIQNLFQNRDEHPLFYIESGSRLWGMASPDSDYDVRGFHLPCKAQYYDYRKHRDLIEIMDGDFDFVSFDLNKMFGLLAKSNPTVLEWVRAHIVYFNQFPEWEKFRDGLLERIDYKALYYHYLSLAKGGMHVMQTADNFTYKKVFYSIRGLMSAELATQEIMPELLITHLFAQIDENDPLRHWAEDYLEIKKQQKEKAQVPAPEQAQILKLLDDKIEALNLRVIEPTNDVAQLQQYLTEYNFHLKQHFYG
;
A
#
# COMPACT_ATOMS: atom_id res chain seq x y z
N MET A 1 -6.12 15.93 -15.09
CA MET A 1 -5.39 16.69 -14.03
C MET A 1 -3.89 16.47 -14.21
N ASN A 2 -3.05 17.48 -14.02
CA ASN A 2 -1.58 17.31 -14.05
C ASN A 2 -1.07 17.16 -12.60
N ILE A 3 -0.96 15.91 -12.14
CA ILE A 3 -0.61 15.59 -10.75
C ILE A 3 0.76 16.16 -10.35
N GLN A 4 1.74 16.11 -11.26
CA GLN A 4 3.07 16.65 -10.98
C GLN A 4 3.01 18.17 -10.71
N GLN A 5 2.17 18.90 -11.45
CA GLN A 5 1.97 20.33 -11.22
C GLN A 5 1.26 20.61 -9.88
N GLU A 6 0.26 19.81 -9.52
CA GLU A 6 -0.43 19.95 -8.22
C GLU A 6 0.53 19.73 -7.05
N ILE A 7 1.39 18.72 -7.13
CA ILE A 7 2.45 18.48 -6.14
C ILE A 7 3.37 19.71 -6.06
N GLN A 8 3.84 20.24 -7.19
CA GLN A 8 4.70 21.44 -7.18
C GLN A 8 4.00 22.64 -6.54
N ASN A 9 2.75 22.90 -6.91
CA ASN A 9 1.94 23.99 -6.34
C ASN A 9 1.79 23.84 -4.83
N LEU A 10 1.56 22.61 -4.35
CA LEU A 10 1.41 22.33 -2.93
C LEU A 10 2.67 22.68 -2.12
N PHE A 11 3.85 22.45 -2.69
CA PHE A 11 5.13 22.70 -2.02
C PHE A 11 5.71 24.10 -2.26
N GLN A 12 5.12 24.94 -3.12
CA GLN A 12 5.62 26.30 -3.39
C GLN A 12 5.72 27.19 -2.15
N ASN A 13 4.78 27.03 -1.20
CA ASN A 13 4.70 27.85 0.02
C ASN A 13 4.97 27.03 1.29
N ARG A 14 5.69 25.92 1.16
CA ARG A 14 6.07 25.02 2.26
C ARG A 14 7.58 25.01 2.44
N ASP A 15 8.01 24.87 3.69
CA ASP A 15 9.43 24.69 4.00
C ASP A 15 9.89 23.25 3.74
N GLU A 16 8.96 22.28 3.75
CA GLU A 16 9.24 20.89 3.41
C GLU A 16 9.58 20.73 1.92
N HIS A 17 10.44 19.77 1.58
CA HIS A 17 10.79 19.46 0.19
C HIS A 17 10.08 18.19 -0.30
N PRO A 18 9.41 18.21 -1.46
CA PRO A 18 8.87 16.99 -2.06
C PRO A 18 10.01 16.04 -2.43
N LEU A 19 9.88 14.74 -2.16
CA LEU A 19 10.89 13.73 -2.54
C LEU A 19 10.37 12.70 -3.53
N PHE A 20 9.23 12.09 -3.24
CA PHE A 20 8.74 10.96 -4.03
C PHE A 20 7.24 10.85 -3.93
N TYR A 21 6.56 10.74 -5.07
CA TYR A 21 5.12 10.61 -5.14
C TYR A 21 4.71 9.65 -6.24
N ILE A 22 3.75 8.80 -5.90
CA ILE A 22 3.24 7.74 -6.75
C ILE A 22 1.72 7.79 -6.77
N GLU A 23 1.15 7.15 -7.79
CA GLU A 23 -0.26 6.79 -7.76
C GLU A 23 -0.46 5.56 -6.87
N SER A 24 -1.54 5.55 -6.09
CA SER A 24 -1.93 4.46 -5.22
C SER A 24 -3.35 3.99 -5.56
N GLY A 25 -3.85 3.02 -4.79
CA GLY A 25 -5.25 2.61 -4.87
C GLY A 25 -5.63 2.02 -6.22
N SER A 26 -6.83 2.37 -6.69
CA SER A 26 -7.44 1.67 -7.83
C SER A 26 -6.68 1.82 -9.14
N ARG A 27 -6.05 2.97 -9.37
CA ARG A 27 -5.20 3.26 -10.54
C ARG A 27 -3.93 2.44 -10.51
N LEU A 28 -3.26 2.38 -9.37
CA LEU A 28 -2.07 1.53 -9.17
C LEU A 28 -2.37 0.04 -9.37
N TRP A 29 -3.59 -0.41 -9.12
CA TRP A 29 -3.95 -1.81 -9.28
C TRP A 29 -4.48 -2.15 -10.67
N GLY A 30 -4.51 -1.20 -11.61
CA GLY A 30 -5.05 -1.40 -12.96
C GLY A 30 -6.57 -1.52 -13.00
N MET A 31 -7.26 -0.95 -12.01
CA MET A 31 -8.71 -1.06 -11.84
C MET A 31 -9.43 0.29 -11.88
N ALA A 32 -8.79 1.39 -12.28
CA ALA A 32 -9.43 2.70 -12.23
C ALA A 32 -10.64 2.78 -13.15
N SER A 33 -11.72 3.36 -12.64
CA SER A 33 -12.85 3.86 -13.41
C SER A 33 -12.63 5.36 -13.75
N PRO A 34 -13.38 5.93 -14.71
CA PRO A 34 -13.30 7.37 -15.00
C PRO A 34 -13.53 8.26 -13.77
N ASP A 35 -14.40 7.84 -12.85
CA ASP A 35 -14.76 8.56 -11.62
C ASP A 35 -13.85 8.18 -10.42
N SER A 36 -12.70 7.54 -10.68
CA SER A 36 -11.75 7.22 -9.61
C SER A 36 -10.93 8.44 -9.23
N ASP A 37 -10.85 8.69 -7.93
CA ASP A 37 -9.94 9.68 -7.34
C ASP A 37 -8.47 9.40 -7.76
N TYR A 38 -7.63 10.42 -7.61
CA TYR A 38 -6.19 10.34 -7.71
C TYR A 38 -5.62 10.20 -6.30
N ASP A 39 -5.26 8.96 -5.95
CA ASP A 39 -4.70 8.59 -4.65
C ASP A 39 -3.19 8.85 -4.66
N VAL A 40 -2.79 10.11 -4.49
CA VAL A 40 -1.37 10.49 -4.49
C VAL A 40 -0.76 10.21 -3.13
N ARG A 41 0.23 9.31 -3.09
CA ARG A 41 0.93 8.93 -1.87
C ARG A 41 2.42 9.14 -2.03
N GLY A 42 3.12 9.46 -0.94
CA GLY A 42 4.55 9.67 -1.06
C GLY A 42 5.24 10.21 0.17
N PHE A 43 6.40 10.81 -0.06
CA PHE A 43 7.35 11.20 0.96
C PHE A 43 7.85 12.63 0.74
N HIS A 44 8.00 13.36 1.85
CA HIS A 44 8.64 14.67 1.89
C HIS A 44 9.82 14.67 2.85
N LEU A 45 10.78 15.53 2.57
CA LEU A 45 11.88 15.87 3.47
C LEU A 45 11.42 17.06 4.33
N PRO A 46 11.48 16.95 5.67
CA PRO A 46 11.34 18.14 6.52
C PRO A 46 12.37 19.21 6.15
N CYS A 47 12.13 20.48 6.48
CA CYS A 47 13.17 21.48 6.28
C CYS A 47 14.35 21.23 7.23
N LYS A 48 15.56 21.71 6.88
CA LYS A 48 16.76 21.52 7.73
C LYS A 48 16.51 21.98 9.17
N ALA A 49 15.84 23.13 9.35
CA ALA A 49 15.51 23.67 10.68
C ALA A 49 14.56 22.77 11.48
N GLN A 50 13.49 22.25 10.85
CA GLN A 50 12.57 21.29 11.48
C GLN A 50 13.29 19.99 11.87
N TYR A 51 14.21 19.52 11.02
CA TYR A 51 14.93 18.28 11.25
C TYR A 51 15.90 18.33 12.44
N TYR A 52 16.60 19.45 12.64
CA TYR A 52 17.51 19.65 13.77
C TYR A 52 16.83 20.19 15.04
N ASP A 53 15.53 20.47 14.98
CA ASP A 53 14.77 20.87 16.15
C ASP A 53 14.60 19.68 17.11
N TYR A 54 14.69 19.95 18.41
CA TYR A 54 14.46 18.93 19.44
C TYR A 54 12.98 18.56 19.57
N ARG A 55 12.08 19.42 19.08
CA ARG A 55 10.63 19.21 19.12
C ARG A 55 10.20 18.24 18.03
N LYS A 56 9.19 17.44 18.34
CA LYS A 56 8.55 16.59 17.34
C LYS A 56 7.65 17.45 16.46
N HIS A 57 7.98 17.53 15.18
CA HIS A 57 7.16 18.14 14.14
C HIS A 57 6.13 17.15 13.57
N ARG A 58 5.13 17.66 12.86
CA ARG A 58 4.12 16.82 12.21
C ARG A 58 4.77 15.99 11.12
N ASP A 59 4.56 14.67 11.14
CA ASP A 59 5.16 13.70 10.23
C ASP A 59 4.29 13.35 9.01
N LEU A 60 3.25 14.16 8.76
CA LEU A 60 2.14 13.83 7.88
C LEU A 60 1.53 15.09 7.24
N ILE A 61 1.46 15.12 5.92
CA ILE A 61 0.66 16.09 5.15
C ILE A 61 -0.50 15.31 4.52
N GLU A 62 -1.73 15.75 4.76
CA GLU A 62 -2.96 15.15 4.21
C GLU A 62 -3.84 16.26 3.64
N ILE A 63 -4.24 16.10 2.37
CA ILE A 63 -5.05 17.07 1.64
C ILE A 63 -6.05 16.30 0.79
N MET A 64 -7.28 16.79 0.79
CA MET A 64 -8.35 16.33 -0.08
C MET A 64 -8.89 17.55 -0.82
N ASP A 65 -8.72 17.60 -2.14
CA ASP A 65 -9.24 18.68 -2.97
C ASP A 65 -9.88 18.11 -4.24
N GLY A 66 -11.21 18.09 -4.28
CA GLY A 66 -11.96 17.39 -5.32
C GLY A 66 -11.55 15.91 -5.39
N ASP A 67 -11.05 15.49 -6.55
CA ASP A 67 -10.58 14.13 -6.82
C ASP A 67 -9.09 13.94 -6.47
N PHE A 68 -8.41 14.93 -5.88
CA PHE A 68 -7.01 14.87 -5.47
C PHE A 68 -6.91 14.51 -3.98
N ASP A 69 -6.67 13.22 -3.71
CA ASP A 69 -6.39 12.71 -2.36
C ASP A 69 -4.87 12.58 -2.21
N PHE A 70 -4.27 13.49 -1.44
CA PHE A 70 -2.83 13.56 -1.25
C PHE A 70 -2.42 13.23 0.18
N VAL A 71 -1.51 12.27 0.33
CA VAL A 71 -0.89 11.89 1.61
C VAL A 71 0.62 11.89 1.44
N SER A 72 1.34 12.59 2.31
CA SER A 72 2.79 12.56 2.36
C SER A 72 3.29 12.29 3.77
N PHE A 73 4.10 11.25 3.91
CA PHE A 73 4.84 10.97 5.15
C PHE A 73 6.17 11.68 5.14
N ASP A 74 6.61 12.14 6.31
CA ASP A 74 7.97 12.65 6.45
C ASP A 74 8.99 11.52 6.28
N LEU A 75 10.24 11.92 6.05
CA LEU A 75 11.32 10.98 5.81
C LEU A 75 11.53 10.01 6.99
N ASN A 76 11.40 10.46 8.23
CA ASN A 76 11.61 9.60 9.40
C ASN A 76 10.52 8.54 9.53
N LYS A 77 9.25 8.90 9.28
CA LYS A 77 8.11 8.00 9.25
C LYS A 77 8.22 6.98 8.14
N MET A 78 8.65 7.40 6.94
CA MET A 78 8.97 6.47 5.84
C MET A 78 9.95 5.40 6.31
N PHE A 79 11.14 5.79 6.77
CA PHE A 79 12.16 4.82 7.19
C PHE A 79 11.71 3.96 8.38
N GLY A 80 10.96 4.53 9.33
CA GLY A 80 10.39 3.77 10.45
C GLY A 80 9.37 2.72 10.03
N LEU A 81 8.62 2.96 8.95
CA LEU A 81 7.68 1.99 8.37
C LEU A 81 8.43 0.94 7.53
N LEU A 82 9.43 1.35 6.75
CA LEU A 82 10.28 0.43 5.97
C LEU A 82 11.06 -0.53 6.88
N ALA A 83 11.57 -0.06 8.02
CA ALA A 83 12.26 -0.90 9.01
C ALA A 83 11.36 -1.97 9.62
N LYS A 84 10.04 -1.84 9.49
CA LYS A 84 9.03 -2.82 9.91
C LYS A 84 8.47 -3.63 8.74
N SER A 85 9.07 -3.50 7.55
CA SER A 85 8.58 -4.09 6.30
C SER A 85 7.09 -3.81 6.06
N ASN A 86 6.64 -2.60 6.40
CA ASN A 86 5.23 -2.24 6.31
C ASN A 86 4.74 -2.28 4.85
N PRO A 87 3.71 -3.10 4.53
CA PRO A 87 3.24 -3.25 3.16
C PRO A 87 2.80 -1.95 2.48
N THR A 88 2.12 -1.04 3.18
CA THR A 88 1.64 0.22 2.57
C THR A 88 2.78 0.99 1.91
N VAL A 89 3.89 1.21 2.63
CA VAL A 89 5.03 1.93 2.05
C VAL A 89 5.85 1.07 1.08
N LEU A 90 5.87 -0.26 1.23
CA LEU A 90 6.50 -1.15 0.25
C LEU A 90 5.74 -1.14 -1.09
N GLU A 91 4.41 -1.06 -1.07
CA GLU A 91 3.60 -0.87 -2.28
C GLU A 91 3.96 0.46 -2.96
N TRP A 92 4.14 1.55 -2.19
CA TRP A 92 4.54 2.86 -2.75
C TRP A 92 5.93 2.81 -3.40
N VAL A 93 6.90 2.19 -2.74
CA VAL A 93 8.27 2.01 -3.26
C VAL A 93 8.29 1.16 -4.54
N ARG A 94 7.33 0.24 -4.68
CA ARG A 94 7.19 -0.65 -5.84
C ARG A 94 6.25 -0.12 -6.92
N ALA A 95 5.64 1.05 -6.74
CA ALA A 95 4.61 1.54 -7.64
C ALA A 95 5.13 1.76 -9.06
N HIS A 96 4.33 1.37 -10.06
CA HIS A 96 4.70 1.49 -11.48
C HIS A 96 4.24 2.81 -12.11
N ILE A 97 3.44 3.60 -11.41
CA ILE A 97 3.02 4.95 -11.81
C ILE A 97 3.66 5.93 -10.85
N VAL A 98 4.76 6.55 -11.29
CA VAL A 98 5.54 7.49 -10.50
C VAL A 98 5.31 8.90 -11.03
N TYR A 99 4.79 9.78 -10.17
CA TYR A 99 4.56 11.19 -10.51
C TYR A 99 5.80 12.04 -10.28
N PHE A 100 6.60 11.70 -9.29
CA PHE A 100 7.75 12.48 -8.88
C PHE A 100 8.75 11.59 -8.13
N ASN A 101 10.05 11.72 -8.42
CA ASN A 101 11.10 11.02 -7.67
C ASN A 101 12.39 11.84 -7.70
N GLN A 102 12.93 12.14 -6.52
CA GLN A 102 14.18 12.85 -6.29
C GLN A 102 15.16 12.05 -5.41
N PHE A 103 14.86 10.78 -5.12
CA PHE A 103 15.79 9.94 -4.38
C PHE A 103 17.03 9.63 -5.24
N PRO A 104 18.26 9.90 -4.74
CA PRO A 104 19.48 9.52 -5.43
C PRO A 104 19.65 8.00 -5.40
N GLU A 105 20.16 7.42 -6.50
CA GLU A 105 20.37 5.96 -6.61
C GLU A 105 19.09 5.13 -6.31
N TRP A 106 17.91 5.64 -6.67
CA TRP A 106 16.62 5.05 -6.32
C TRP A 106 16.49 3.55 -6.63
N GLU A 107 16.88 3.11 -7.82
CA GLU A 107 16.75 1.69 -8.22
C GLU A 107 17.58 0.78 -7.31
N LYS A 108 18.84 1.16 -7.04
CA LYS A 108 19.72 0.46 -6.12
C LYS A 108 19.15 0.46 -4.70
N PHE A 109 18.62 1.59 -4.24
CA PHE A 109 17.96 1.68 -2.93
C PHE A 109 16.79 0.71 -2.83
N ARG A 110 15.87 0.77 -3.79
CA ARG A 110 14.67 -0.06 -3.89
C ARG A 110 15.04 -1.54 -3.89
N ASP A 111 15.93 -1.96 -4.77
CA ASP A 111 16.26 -3.38 -4.94
C ASP A 111 16.93 -3.93 -3.68
N GLY A 112 17.90 -3.20 -3.11
CA GLY A 112 18.52 -3.60 -1.85
C GLY A 112 17.56 -3.59 -0.65
N LEU A 113 16.55 -2.72 -0.63
CA LEU A 113 15.49 -2.77 0.38
C LEU A 113 14.67 -4.06 0.24
N LEU A 114 14.23 -4.39 -0.98
CA LEU A 114 13.34 -5.53 -1.24
C LEU A 114 14.01 -6.88 -0.93
N GLU A 115 15.34 -6.97 -1.04
CA GLU A 115 16.12 -8.14 -0.62
C GLU A 115 16.13 -8.37 0.91
N ARG A 116 15.75 -7.37 1.71
CA ARG A 116 15.94 -7.36 3.19
C ARG A 116 14.63 -7.27 3.97
N ILE A 117 13.49 -7.36 3.30
CA ILE A 117 12.16 -7.30 3.93
C ILE A 117 11.82 -8.58 4.69
N ASP A 118 10.92 -8.44 5.65
CA ASP A 118 10.35 -9.55 6.41
C ASP A 118 8.95 -9.94 5.91
N TYR A 119 8.84 -11.09 5.26
CA TYR A 119 7.56 -11.61 4.77
C TYR A 119 6.58 -11.94 5.91
N LYS A 120 7.07 -12.21 7.12
CA LYS A 120 6.21 -12.36 8.31
C LYS A 120 5.45 -11.08 8.61
N ALA A 121 6.14 -9.94 8.57
CA ALA A 121 5.51 -8.64 8.77
C ALA A 121 4.48 -8.33 7.66
N LEU A 122 4.79 -8.65 6.40
CA LEU A 122 3.86 -8.51 5.28
C LEU A 122 2.59 -9.35 5.53
N TYR A 123 2.77 -10.63 5.85
CA TYR A 123 1.67 -11.56 6.12
C TYR A 123 0.70 -11.03 7.18
N TYR A 124 1.20 -10.70 8.38
CA TYR A 124 0.33 -10.27 9.48
C TYR A 124 -0.36 -8.94 9.17
N HIS A 125 0.31 -8.05 8.46
CA HIS A 125 -0.29 -6.79 8.06
C HIS A 125 -1.42 -6.99 7.04
N TYR A 126 -1.20 -7.76 5.98
CA TYR A 126 -2.25 -8.06 5.00
C TYR A 126 -3.43 -8.81 5.61
N LEU A 127 -3.16 -9.79 6.48
CA LEU A 127 -4.21 -10.52 7.20
C LEU A 127 -5.00 -9.59 8.13
N SER A 128 -4.33 -8.67 8.82
CA SER A 128 -4.99 -7.69 9.68
C SER A 128 -5.85 -6.72 8.88
N LEU A 129 -5.39 -6.26 7.71
CA LEU A 129 -6.18 -5.43 6.80
C LEU A 129 -7.43 -6.16 6.32
N ALA A 130 -7.29 -7.43 5.92
CA ALA A 130 -8.42 -8.23 5.46
C ALA A 130 -9.48 -8.41 6.57
N LYS A 131 -9.04 -8.77 7.79
CA LYS A 131 -9.91 -8.90 8.98
C LYS A 131 -10.60 -7.59 9.35
N GLY A 132 -9.87 -6.47 9.31
CA GLY A 132 -10.42 -5.14 9.55
C GLY A 132 -11.48 -4.77 8.51
N GLY A 133 -11.20 -5.03 7.23
CA GLY A 133 -12.17 -4.84 6.14
C GLY A 133 -13.43 -5.68 6.31
N MET A 134 -13.29 -6.94 6.75
CA MET A 134 -14.41 -7.83 7.06
C MET A 134 -15.27 -7.34 8.22
N HIS A 135 -14.65 -6.82 9.28
CA HIS A 135 -15.41 -6.24 10.38
C HIS A 135 -16.22 -5.03 9.91
N VAL A 136 -15.61 -4.15 9.10
CA VAL A 136 -16.29 -2.96 8.56
C VAL A 136 -17.42 -3.34 7.59
N MET A 137 -17.24 -4.33 6.70
CA MET A 137 -18.27 -4.69 5.71
C MET A 137 -19.52 -5.31 6.35
N GLN A 138 -19.39 -5.94 7.52
CA GLN A 138 -20.51 -6.56 8.26
C GLN A 138 -21.33 -5.54 9.07
N THR A 139 -20.92 -4.26 9.09
CA THR A 139 -21.75 -3.19 9.65
C THR A 139 -22.85 -2.77 8.66
N ALA A 140 -23.90 -2.12 9.16
CA ALA A 140 -25.05 -1.72 8.34
C ALA A 140 -24.65 -0.93 7.09
N ASP A 141 -25.28 -1.27 5.96
CA ASP A 141 -25.10 -0.65 4.63
C ASP A 141 -23.67 -0.69 4.06
N ASN A 142 -22.77 -1.49 4.63
CA ASN A 142 -21.37 -1.52 4.25
C ASN A 142 -20.96 -2.76 3.44
N PHE A 143 -21.89 -3.64 3.08
CA PHE A 143 -21.60 -4.86 2.33
C PHE A 143 -21.57 -4.61 0.82
N THR A 144 -20.57 -3.84 0.38
CA THR A 144 -20.38 -3.48 -1.03
C THR A 144 -19.38 -4.40 -1.72
N TYR A 145 -19.53 -4.58 -3.03
CA TYR A 145 -18.57 -5.35 -3.85
C TYR A 145 -17.13 -4.84 -3.68
N LYS A 146 -16.92 -3.52 -3.66
CA LYS A 146 -15.62 -2.91 -3.42
C LYS A 146 -15.01 -3.36 -2.10
N LYS A 147 -15.74 -3.31 -0.99
CA LYS A 147 -15.19 -3.69 0.33
C LYS A 147 -14.81 -5.16 0.41
N VAL A 148 -15.62 -6.04 -0.16
CA VAL A 148 -15.32 -7.48 -0.24
C VAL A 148 -14.03 -7.71 -1.03
N PHE A 149 -13.89 -7.08 -2.19
CA PHE A 149 -12.69 -7.19 -3.01
C PHE A 149 -11.41 -6.79 -2.24
N TYR A 150 -11.44 -5.70 -1.46
CA TYR A 150 -10.26 -5.27 -0.71
C TYR A 150 -9.86 -6.30 0.36
N SER A 151 -10.83 -6.96 1.00
CA SER A 151 -10.54 -8.08 1.91
C SER A 151 -9.95 -9.28 1.18
N ILE A 152 -10.49 -9.65 0.01
CA ILE A 152 -9.94 -10.74 -0.81
C ILE A 152 -8.50 -10.46 -1.23
N ARG A 153 -8.22 -9.26 -1.75
CA ARG A 153 -6.86 -8.84 -2.13
C ARG A 153 -5.90 -8.97 -0.94
N GLY A 154 -6.35 -8.56 0.26
CA GLY A 154 -5.59 -8.72 1.50
C GLY A 154 -5.28 -10.19 1.81
N LEU A 155 -6.27 -11.09 1.69
CA LEU A 155 -6.05 -12.51 1.97
C LEU A 155 -5.12 -13.19 0.95
N MET A 156 -5.26 -12.87 -0.34
CA MET A 156 -4.33 -13.35 -1.38
C MET A 156 -2.91 -12.86 -1.13
N SER A 157 -2.76 -11.58 -0.76
CA SER A 157 -1.45 -10.99 -0.45
C SER A 157 -0.83 -11.63 0.79
N ALA A 158 -1.64 -11.95 1.80
CA ALA A 158 -1.20 -12.69 2.98
C ALA A 158 -0.76 -14.11 2.61
N GLU A 159 -1.54 -14.83 1.79
CA GLU A 159 -1.19 -16.16 1.31
C GLU A 159 0.16 -16.20 0.57
N LEU A 160 0.40 -15.25 -0.33
CA LEU A 160 1.67 -15.15 -1.05
C LEU A 160 2.83 -14.84 -0.11
N ALA A 161 2.62 -13.97 0.88
CA ALA A 161 3.63 -13.68 1.87
C ALA A 161 4.03 -14.93 2.69
N THR A 162 3.11 -15.88 2.90
CA THR A 162 3.45 -17.16 3.54
C THR A 162 4.36 -18.07 2.72
N GLN A 163 4.51 -17.76 1.43
CA GLN A 163 5.36 -18.47 0.47
C GLN A 163 6.61 -17.66 0.12
N GLU A 164 6.85 -16.55 0.84
CA GLU A 164 7.92 -15.59 0.53
C GLU A 164 7.80 -15.00 -0.89
N ILE A 165 6.58 -14.97 -1.43
CA ILE A 165 6.29 -14.38 -2.73
C ILE A 165 5.76 -12.97 -2.51
N MET A 166 6.37 -12.00 -3.20
CA MET A 166 5.92 -10.62 -3.17
C MET A 166 4.61 -10.48 -3.97
N PRO A 167 3.52 -9.97 -3.37
CA PRO A 167 2.27 -9.75 -4.10
C PRO A 167 2.44 -8.71 -5.21
N GLU A 168 1.96 -9.03 -6.40
CA GLU A 168 1.92 -8.11 -7.53
C GLU A 168 0.92 -6.96 -7.28
N LEU A 169 1.26 -5.77 -7.79
CA LEU A 169 0.41 -4.59 -7.60
C LEU A 169 -0.75 -4.58 -8.58
N LEU A 170 -0.50 -4.94 -9.84
CA LEU A 170 -1.55 -5.09 -10.85
C LEU A 170 -2.43 -6.29 -10.49
N ILE A 171 -3.75 -6.07 -10.43
CA ILE A 171 -4.66 -7.10 -9.93
C ILE A 171 -4.66 -8.36 -10.78
N THR A 172 -4.53 -8.20 -12.09
CA THR A 172 -4.48 -9.33 -13.04
C THR A 172 -3.23 -10.17 -12.85
N HIS A 173 -2.11 -9.54 -12.49
CA HIS A 173 -0.88 -10.25 -12.16
C HIS A 173 -0.96 -10.90 -10.77
N LEU A 174 -1.60 -10.24 -9.80
CA LEU A 174 -1.84 -10.84 -8.48
C LEU A 174 -2.66 -12.13 -8.61
N PHE A 175 -3.71 -12.14 -9.45
CA PHE A 175 -4.50 -13.35 -9.69
C PHE A 175 -3.67 -14.47 -10.32
N ALA A 176 -2.74 -14.15 -11.20
CA ALA A 176 -1.84 -15.13 -11.79
C ALA A 176 -0.86 -15.76 -10.78
N GLN A 177 -0.66 -15.14 -9.61
CA GLN A 177 0.12 -15.71 -8.51
C GLN A 177 -0.71 -16.65 -7.60
N ILE A 178 -2.04 -16.65 -7.72
CA ILE A 178 -2.97 -17.44 -6.90
C ILE A 178 -3.47 -18.64 -7.70
N ASP A 179 -3.72 -19.76 -7.01
CA ASP A 179 -4.26 -20.98 -7.61
C ASP A 179 -5.52 -20.69 -8.44
N GLU A 180 -5.58 -21.24 -9.66
CA GLU A 180 -6.70 -21.02 -10.58
C GLU A 180 -8.02 -21.57 -10.07
N ASN A 181 -8.00 -22.52 -9.13
CA ASN A 181 -9.20 -23.10 -8.53
C ASN A 181 -9.61 -22.41 -7.22
N ASP A 182 -8.90 -21.36 -6.79
CA ASP A 182 -9.24 -20.63 -5.58
C ASP A 182 -10.60 -19.92 -5.75
N PRO A 183 -11.61 -20.20 -4.90
CA PRO A 183 -12.94 -19.60 -5.03
C PRO A 183 -12.96 -18.09 -4.78
N LEU A 184 -12.05 -17.55 -3.96
CA LEU A 184 -11.91 -16.10 -3.76
C LEU A 184 -11.27 -15.43 -4.97
N ARG A 185 -10.39 -16.13 -5.70
CA ARG A 185 -9.88 -15.66 -7.00
C ARG A 185 -10.99 -15.47 -8.00
N HIS A 186 -11.81 -16.51 -8.20
CA HIS A 186 -12.96 -16.42 -9.11
C HIS A 186 -13.92 -15.28 -8.73
N TRP A 187 -14.23 -15.14 -7.44
CA TRP A 187 -15.08 -14.03 -6.97
C TRP A 187 -14.46 -12.67 -7.30
N ALA A 188 -13.15 -12.51 -7.11
CA ALA A 188 -12.46 -11.26 -7.39
C ALA A 188 -12.34 -10.97 -8.91
N GLU A 189 -12.24 -12.00 -9.75
CA GLU A 189 -12.31 -11.88 -11.21
C GLU A 189 -13.72 -11.43 -11.65
N ASP A 190 -14.78 -12.03 -11.11
CA ASP A 190 -16.17 -11.61 -11.36
C ASP A 190 -16.42 -10.16 -10.94
N TYR A 191 -15.81 -9.74 -9.82
CA TYR A 191 -15.86 -8.35 -9.38
C TYR A 191 -15.29 -7.38 -10.42
N LEU A 192 -14.25 -7.74 -11.16
CA LEU A 192 -13.72 -6.85 -12.22
C LEU A 192 -14.76 -6.59 -13.31
N GLU A 193 -15.59 -7.58 -13.64
CA GLU A 193 -16.69 -7.39 -14.60
C GLU A 193 -17.82 -6.52 -14.03
N ILE A 194 -18.15 -6.67 -12.75
CA ILE A 194 -19.11 -5.79 -12.05
C ILE A 194 -18.59 -4.35 -12.00
N LYS A 195 -17.28 -4.19 -11.78
CA LYS A 195 -16.62 -2.88 -11.76
C LYS A 195 -16.67 -2.20 -13.12
N LYS A 196 -16.47 -2.92 -14.23
CA LYS A 196 -16.65 -2.39 -15.60
C LYS A 196 -18.06 -1.84 -15.83
N GLN A 197 -19.07 -2.37 -15.13
CA GLN A 197 -20.45 -1.87 -15.17
C GLN A 197 -20.71 -0.70 -14.20
N GLN A 198 -19.67 -0.16 -13.54
CA GLN A 198 -19.73 0.93 -12.55
C GLN A 198 -20.60 0.60 -11.31
N LYS A 199 -20.76 -0.69 -10.98
CA LYS A 199 -21.57 -1.16 -9.84
C LYS A 199 -20.74 -1.51 -8.60
N GLU A 200 -19.51 -1.01 -8.49
CA GLU A 200 -18.59 -1.35 -7.39
C GLU A 200 -19.10 -0.94 -6.00
N LYS A 201 -19.90 0.14 -5.91
CA LYS A 201 -20.52 0.65 -4.68
C LYS A 201 -21.87 -0.01 -4.38
N ALA A 202 -22.37 -0.88 -5.27
CA ALA A 202 -23.62 -1.59 -5.04
C ALA A 202 -23.48 -2.59 -3.89
N GLN A 203 -24.59 -2.83 -3.19
CA GLN A 203 -24.67 -3.87 -2.18
C GLN A 203 -24.60 -5.24 -2.85
N VAL A 204 -23.86 -6.15 -2.23
CA VAL A 204 -23.88 -7.56 -2.60
C VAL A 204 -25.22 -8.15 -2.16
N PRO A 205 -25.93 -8.94 -3.00
CA PRO A 205 -27.19 -9.57 -2.61
C PRO A 205 -27.05 -10.45 -1.37
N ALA A 206 -28.02 -10.42 -0.46
CA ALA A 206 -27.96 -11.14 0.82
C ALA A 206 -27.58 -12.64 0.73
N PRO A 207 -28.05 -13.42 -0.26
CA PRO A 207 -27.60 -14.81 -0.43
C PRO A 207 -26.11 -14.93 -0.74
N GLU A 208 -25.58 -14.03 -1.56
CA GLU A 208 -24.15 -13.99 -1.93
C GLU A 208 -23.28 -13.54 -0.75
N GLN A 209 -23.80 -12.64 0.12
CA GLN A 209 -23.08 -12.18 1.32
C GLN A 209 -22.70 -13.35 2.24
N ALA A 210 -23.63 -14.26 2.52
CA ALA A 210 -23.37 -15.41 3.39
C ALA A 210 -22.33 -16.36 2.77
N GLN A 211 -22.39 -16.57 1.45
CA GLN A 211 -21.45 -17.41 0.75
C GLN A 211 -20.03 -16.82 0.79
N ILE A 212 -19.88 -15.53 0.48
CA ILE A 212 -18.55 -14.90 0.43
C ILE A 212 -17.95 -14.75 1.83
N LEU A 213 -18.75 -14.43 2.86
CA LEU A 213 -18.26 -14.43 4.24
C LEU A 213 -17.68 -15.77 4.63
N LYS A 214 -18.37 -16.87 4.32
CA LYS A 214 -17.87 -18.21 4.59
C LYS A 214 -16.52 -18.46 3.91
N LEU A 215 -16.38 -18.11 2.62
CA LEU A 215 -15.11 -18.28 1.91
C LEU A 215 -13.97 -17.47 2.52
N LEU A 216 -14.26 -16.23 2.95
CA LEU A 216 -13.29 -15.37 3.62
C LEU A 216 -12.87 -15.94 4.99
N ASP A 217 -13.83 -16.41 5.79
CA ASP A 217 -13.58 -17.02 7.10
C ASP A 217 -12.76 -18.31 6.96
N ASP A 218 -13.16 -19.21 6.05
CA ASP A 218 -12.44 -20.47 5.76
C ASP A 218 -10.97 -20.18 5.37
N LYS A 219 -10.73 -19.17 4.53
CA LYS A 219 -9.37 -18.75 4.13
C LYS A 219 -8.59 -18.16 5.30
N ILE A 220 -9.22 -17.34 6.15
CA ILE A 220 -8.59 -16.79 7.35
C ILE A 220 -8.20 -17.89 8.32
N GLU A 221 -9.08 -18.87 8.56
CA GLU A 221 -8.79 -20.02 9.42
C GLU A 221 -7.60 -20.81 8.88
N ALA A 222 -7.59 -21.13 7.58
CA ALA A 222 -6.48 -21.82 6.92
C ALA A 222 -5.15 -21.05 7.05
N LEU A 223 -5.17 -19.72 6.91
CA LEU A 223 -3.98 -18.88 7.10
C LEU A 223 -3.53 -18.85 8.57
N ASN A 224 -4.45 -18.72 9.53
CA ASN A 224 -4.10 -18.69 10.96
C ASN A 224 -3.44 -19.99 11.45
N LEU A 225 -3.64 -21.12 10.77
CA LEU A 225 -2.97 -22.39 11.08
C LEU A 225 -1.49 -22.41 10.68
N ARG A 226 -1.04 -21.46 9.85
CA ARG A 226 0.37 -21.38 9.42
C ARG A 226 1.22 -20.67 10.48
N VAL A 227 2.34 -21.31 10.83
CA VAL A 227 3.39 -20.67 11.63
C VAL A 227 4.36 -20.00 10.66
N ILE A 228 4.60 -18.71 10.84
CA ILE A 228 5.52 -17.93 10.00
C ILE A 228 6.65 -17.39 10.85
N GLU A 229 7.86 -17.77 10.46
CA GLU A 229 9.09 -17.27 11.05
C GLU A 229 9.56 -16.00 10.34
N PRO A 230 10.28 -15.10 11.03
CA PRO A 230 10.88 -13.94 10.38
C PRO A 230 11.80 -14.38 9.25
N THR A 231 11.69 -13.73 8.10
CA THR A 231 12.46 -14.11 6.89
C THR A 231 13.67 -13.21 6.66
N ASN A 232 13.90 -12.22 7.52
CA ASN A 232 14.94 -11.23 7.34
C ASN A 232 15.95 -11.17 8.47
N ASP A 233 17.10 -10.58 8.17
CA ASP A 233 18.01 -10.04 9.16
C ASP A 233 17.62 -8.59 9.46
N VAL A 234 16.96 -8.39 10.60
CA VAL A 234 16.49 -7.08 11.07
C VAL A 234 17.67 -6.10 11.24
N ALA A 235 18.83 -6.57 11.70
CA ALA A 235 19.99 -5.71 11.89
C ALA A 235 20.54 -5.24 10.53
N GLN A 236 20.59 -6.13 9.54
CA GLN A 236 21.01 -5.79 8.19
C GLN A 236 20.06 -4.79 7.52
N LEU A 237 18.74 -4.97 7.66
CA LEU A 237 17.74 -4.01 7.15
C LEU A 237 17.92 -2.64 7.82
N GLN A 238 18.04 -2.59 9.14
CA GLN A 238 18.20 -1.34 9.88
C GLN A 238 19.49 -0.61 9.51
N GLN A 239 20.60 -1.34 9.35
CA GLN A 239 21.86 -0.77 8.89
C GLN A 239 21.70 -0.16 7.50
N TYR A 240 21.14 -0.91 6.55
CA TYR A 240 20.92 -0.47 5.17
C TYR A 240 20.09 0.82 5.10
N LEU A 241 18.97 0.87 5.84
CA LEU A 241 18.11 2.06 5.91
C LEU A 241 18.82 3.24 6.60
N THR A 242 19.64 2.97 7.63
CA THR A 242 20.38 4.03 8.34
C THR A 242 21.42 4.67 7.44
N GLU A 243 22.20 3.86 6.72
CA GLU A 243 23.22 4.34 5.78
C GLU A 243 22.60 5.17 4.65
N TYR A 244 21.51 4.68 4.06
CA TYR A 244 20.82 5.40 2.99
C TYR A 244 20.15 6.69 3.48
N ASN A 245 19.51 6.67 4.66
CA ASN A 245 18.93 7.88 5.28
C ASN A 245 20.00 8.94 5.56
N PHE A 246 21.18 8.52 6.02
CA PHE A 246 22.31 9.43 6.23
C PHE A 246 22.78 10.04 4.91
N HIS A 247 23.02 9.22 3.88
CA HIS A 247 23.42 9.69 2.54
C HIS A 247 22.40 10.68 1.96
N LEU A 248 21.11 10.38 2.07
CA LEU A 248 20.04 11.24 1.59
C LEU A 248 20.04 12.60 2.30
N LYS A 249 20.20 12.60 3.62
CA LYS A 249 20.25 13.84 4.41
C LYS A 249 21.49 14.67 4.08
N GLN A 250 22.64 14.04 3.87
CA GLN A 250 23.84 14.75 3.38
C GLN A 250 23.60 15.37 2.00
N HIS A 251 22.96 14.64 1.08
CA HIS A 251 22.65 15.12 -0.27
C HIS A 251 21.78 16.39 -0.25
N PHE A 252 20.73 16.43 0.57
CA PHE A 252 19.77 17.55 0.58
C PHE A 252 20.10 18.65 1.58
N TYR A 253 20.68 18.33 2.74
CA TYR A 253 20.96 19.34 3.76
C TYR A 253 22.37 19.92 3.69
N GLY A 254 23.35 19.24 3.09
CA GLY A 254 24.76 19.60 3.19
C GLY A 254 25.34 19.25 4.55
#